data_AF-A0A7J4LUE9-F1
#
_entry.id   AF-A0A7J4LUE9-F1
#
_cell.length_a   1.000
_cell.length_b   1.000
_cell.length_c   1.000
_cell.angle_alpha   90.00
_cell.angle_beta   90.00
_cell.angle_gamma   90.00
#
_symmetry.space_group_name_H-M   'P 1'
#
loop_
_entity.id
_entity.type
_entity.pdbx_description
1 polymer ?
#
loop_
_entity_poly.entity_id
_entity_poly.type
_entity_poly.pdbx_seq_one_letter_code
_entity_poly.pdbx_strand_id
1 'polypeptide(L)' 'MKILIKPDKQKAKALQKMAEITLQRLKELDPEKYPSNTLTDYYDVLHKLMDAIALLERG' A
#
# COMPACT_ATOMS: atom_id res chain seq x y z
N MET A 1 -25.78 15.48 3.34
CA MET A 1 -25.12 15.39 2.01
C MET A 1 -24.42 14.03 1.92
N LYS A 2 -24.95 13.07 1.14
CA LYS A 2 -24.28 11.79 0.88
C LYS A 2 -23.29 12.01 -0.27
N ILE A 3 -22.00 12.02 0.02
CA ILE A 3 -20.97 12.05 -1.02
C ILE A 3 -20.94 10.65 -1.63
N LEU A 4 -21.42 10.51 -2.87
CA LEU A 4 -21.26 9.28 -3.66
C LEU A 4 -19.81 9.24 -4.16
N ILE A 5 -18.93 8.66 -3.36
CA ILE A 5 -17.56 8.35 -3.80
C ILE A 5 -17.72 7.15 -4.74
N LYS A 6 -17.46 7.31 -6.03
CA LYS A 6 -17.39 6.15 -6.93
C LYS A 6 -16.10 5.36 -6.61
N PRO A 7 -16.12 4.02 -6.66
CA PRO A 7 -14.91 3.24 -6.46
C PRO A 7 -13.85 3.64 -7.48
N ASP A 8 -12.68 4.07 -7.00
CA ASP A 8 -11.55 4.41 -7.87
C ASP A 8 -10.65 3.19 -8.04
N LYS A 9 -11.08 2.29 -8.93
CA LYS A 9 -10.39 1.03 -9.23
C LYS A 9 -9.00 1.25 -9.81
N GLN A 10 -8.80 2.34 -10.56
CA GLN A 10 -7.50 2.63 -11.17
C GLN A 10 -6.49 3.02 -10.09
N LYS A 11 -6.88 3.89 -9.16
CA LYS A 11 -6.03 4.28 -8.03
C LYS A 11 -5.77 3.11 -7.08
N ALA A 12 -6.77 2.28 -6.80
CA ALA A 12 -6.61 1.07 -5.99
C ALA A 12 -5.56 0.12 -6.61
N LYS A 13 -5.64 -0.11 -7.93
CA LYS A 13 -4.66 -0.95 -8.65
C LYS A 13 -3.24 -0.38 -8.62
N ALA A 14 -3.10 0.94 -8.72
CA ALA A 14 -1.81 1.60 -8.61
C ALA A 14 -1.20 1.44 -7.21
N LEU A 15 -2.01 1.63 -6.15
CA LEU A 15 -1.60 1.43 -4.75
C LEU A 15 -1.16 -0.01 -4.48
N GLN A 16 -1.95 -0.98 -4.95
CA GLN A 16 -1.56 -2.39 -4.88
C GLN A 16 -0.21 -2.63 -5.56
N LYS A 17 -0.01 -2.11 -6.78
CA LYS A 17 1.23 -2.33 -7.52
C LYS A 17 2.44 -1.71 -6.83
N MET A 18 2.28 -0.53 -6.23
CA MET A 18 3.33 0.09 -5.43
C MET A 18 3.67 -0.74 -4.19
N ALA A 19 2.66 -1.25 -3.48
CA ALA A 19 2.86 -2.12 -2.33
C ALA A 19 3.60 -3.42 -2.71
N GLU A 20 3.25 -4.04 -3.85
CA GLU A 20 3.96 -5.21 -4.38
C GLU A 20 5.45 -4.93 -4.64
N ILE A 21 5.76 -3.80 -5.28
CA ILE A 21 7.14 -3.40 -5.59
C ILE A 21 7.94 -3.15 -4.31
N THR A 22 7.36 -2.42 -3.34
CA THR A 22 8.01 -2.16 -2.04
C THR A 22 8.25 -3.47 -1.28
N LEU A 23 7.27 -4.38 -1.26
CA LEU A 23 7.42 -5.68 -0.62
C LEU A 23 8.49 -6.54 -1.30
N GLN A 24 8.59 -6.49 -2.62
CA GLN A 24 9.65 -7.19 -3.34
C GLN A 24 11.03 -6.65 -2.96
N ARG A 25 11.19 -5.33 -2.89
CA ARG A 25 12.44 -4.70 -2.42
C ARG A 25 12.80 -5.12 -1.00
N LEU A 26 11.82 -5.20 -0.10
CA LEU A 26 12.04 -5.64 1.28
C LEU A 26 12.57 -7.07 1.38
N LYS A 27 12.22 -7.96 0.44
CA LYS A 27 12.73 -9.34 0.42
C LYS A 27 14.21 -9.42 0.04
N GLU A 28 14.72 -8.41 -0.65
CA GLU A 28 16.12 -8.31 -1.09
C GLU A 28 16.97 -7.50 -0.11
N LEU A 29 16.34 -6.77 0.82
CA LEU A 29 17.00 -5.91 1.80
C LEU A 29 17.38 -6.72 3.05
N ASP A 30 18.58 -6.48 3.58
CA ASP A 30 19.00 -6.99 4.89
C ASP A 30 18.34 -6.15 6.01
N PRO A 31 17.40 -6.73 6.78
CA PRO A 31 16.65 -6.00 7.80
C PRO A 31 17.51 -5.61 9.01
N GLU A 32 18.58 -6.35 9.31
CA GLU A 32 19.47 -6.05 10.43
C GLU A 32 20.37 -4.85 10.11
N LYS A 33 20.72 -4.70 8.82
CA LYS A 33 21.50 -3.57 8.33
C LYS A 33 20.68 -2.28 8.22
N TYR A 34 19.38 -2.39 7.95
CA TYR A 34 18.49 -1.24 7.72
C TYR A 34 17.15 -1.35 8.49
N PRO A 35 17.17 -1.45 9.83
CA PRO A 35 15.99 -1.82 10.61
C PRO A 35 14.87 -0.77 10.54
N SER A 36 15.20 0.52 10.64
CA SER A 36 14.20 1.59 10.58
C SER A 36 13.55 1.72 9.20
N ASN A 37 14.35 1.60 8.13
CA ASN A 37 13.84 1.62 6.76
C ASN A 37 12.95 0.40 6.49
N THR A 38 13.38 -0.78 6.94
CA THR A 38 12.63 -2.02 6.82
C THR A 38 11.26 -1.89 7.49
N LEU A 39 11.24 -1.43 8.75
CA LEU A 39 10.00 -1.23 9.49
C LEU A 39 9.08 -0.22 8.80
N THR A 40 9.63 0.91 8.36
CA THR A 40 8.87 1.97 7.68
C THR A 40 8.25 1.45 6.39
N ASP A 41 9.02 0.72 5.57
CA ASP A 41 8.53 0.16 4.31
C ASP A 41 7.45 -0.91 4.54
N TYR A 42 7.53 -1.71 5.62
CA TYR A 42 6.44 -2.65 5.97
C TYR A 42 5.15 -1.92 6.32
N TYR A 43 5.23 -0.85 7.13
CA TYR A 43 4.06 -0.02 7.42
C TYR A 43 3.50 0.65 6.17
N ASP A 44 4.37 1.10 5.27
CA ASP A 44 3.99 1.71 4.00
C ASP A 44 3.26 0.71 3.08
N VAL A 45 3.73 -0.53 3.00
CA VAL A 45 3.03 -1.62 2.29
C VAL A 45 1.62 -1.81 2.86
N LEU A 46 1.49 -1.94 4.18
CA LEU A 46 0.19 -2.13 4.83
C LEU A 46 -0.75 -0.94 4.59
N HIS A 47 -0.23 0.28 4.75
CA HIS A 47 -1.00 1.51 4.54
C HIS A 47 -1.55 1.59 3.10
N LYS A 48 -0.70 1.34 2.09
CA LYS A 48 -1.11 1.34 0.68
C LYS A 48 -2.18 0.29 0.38
N LEU A 49 -2.07 -0.91 0.94
CA LEU A 49 -3.07 -1.97 0.75
C LEU A 49 -4.39 -1.62 1.41
N MET A 50 -4.37 -1.05 2.62
CA MET A 50 -5.58 -0.61 3.32
C MET A 50 -6.29 0.52 2.55
N ASP A 51 -5.54 1.48 2.01
CA ASP A 51 -6.08 2.54 1.17
C ASP A 51 -6.68 1.98 -0.13
N ALA A 52 -6.02 1.00 -0.76
CA ALA A 52 -6.55 0.34 -1.95
C ALA A 52 -7.90 -0.36 -1.67
N ILE A 53 -8.00 -1.07 -0.53
CA ILE A 53 -9.25 -1.71 -0.09
C ILE A 53 -10.32 -0.65 0.18
N ALA A 54 -10.00 0.40 0.92
CA ALA A 54 -10.94 1.48 1.23
C ALA A 54 -11.49 2.16 -0.02
N LEU A 55 -10.69 2.32 -1.08
CA LEU A 55 -11.13 2.86 -2.36
C LEU A 55 -12.06 1.93 -3.13
N LEU A 56 -12.00 0.62 -2.87
CA LEU A 56 -12.87 -0.37 -3.49
C LEU A 56 -14.17 -0.58 -2.72
N GLU A 57 -14.14 -0.51 -1.38
CA GLU A 57 -15.31 -0.75 -0.54
C GLU A 57 -16.21 0.49 -0.33
N ARG A 58 -15.66 1.71 -0.48
CA ARG A 58 -16.42 2.95 -0.22
C ARG A 58 -17.18 3.52 -1.41
N GLY A 59 -17.48 2.72 -2.45
CA GLY A 59 -18.30 3.21 -3.56
C GLY A 59 -19.31 2.23 -4.13
#